data_AF-W1WW03-F1
#
_entry.id   AF-W1WW03-F1
#
_cell.length_a   1.000
_cell.length_b   1.000
_cell.length_c   1.000
_cell.angle_alpha   90.00
_cell.angle_beta   90.00
_cell.angle_gamma   90.00
#
_symmetry.space_group_name_H-M   'P 1'
#
loop_
_entity.id
_entity.type
_entity.pdbx_description
1 polymer ?
#
loop_
_entity_poly.entity_id
_entity_poly.type
_entity_poly.pdbx_seq_one_letter_code
_entity_poly.pdbx_strand_id
1 'polypeptide(L)'
;SAKLGNLKPGVGLVIDLGRVTKVTSVKVQLVGSGTDISLWQPTSDVSSDEAPMTTIKEWTQVAAVPGAGSTVTLKPSGKTKARHLLIYLTELPPKSTSRFQGGIADITVTGS
;
A
#
# COMPACT_ATOMS: atom_id res chain seq x y z
N SER A 1 14.83 -12.64 -7.41
CA SER A 1 14.35 -12.50 -6.01
C SER A 1 12.90 -12.02 -6.04
N ALA A 2 12.02 -12.62 -5.21
CA ALA A 2 10.63 -12.19 -5.03
C ALA A 2 10.50 -10.77 -4.46
N LYS A 3 11.55 -10.29 -3.77
CA LYS A 3 11.70 -8.93 -3.24
C LYS A 3 12.13 -7.94 -4.31
N LEU A 4 11.39 -7.90 -5.42
CA LEU A 4 11.60 -6.98 -6.55
C LEU A 4 13.05 -6.99 -7.10
N GLY A 5 13.63 -8.19 -7.21
CA GLY A 5 15.02 -8.34 -7.66
C GLY A 5 16.08 -7.79 -6.69
N ASN A 6 15.69 -7.37 -5.48
CA ASN A 6 16.52 -6.65 -4.51
C ASN A 6 17.01 -5.28 -5.03
N LEU A 7 16.41 -4.74 -6.10
CA LEU A 7 16.82 -3.47 -6.72
C LEU A 7 16.17 -2.25 -6.06
N LYS A 8 15.03 -2.45 -5.41
CA LYS A 8 14.28 -1.41 -4.72
C LYS A 8 13.52 -2.02 -3.53
N PRO A 9 13.26 -1.22 -2.48
CA PRO A 9 12.60 -1.73 -1.27
C PRO A 9 11.13 -2.11 -1.49
N GLY A 10 10.50 -1.60 -2.56
CA GLY A 10 9.10 -1.84 -2.87
C GLY A 10 8.63 -1.05 -4.10
N VAL A 11 7.35 -1.16 -4.44
CA VAL A 11 6.62 -0.27 -5.37
C VAL A 11 5.24 -0.07 -4.81
N GLY A 12 4.65 1.10 -5.02
CA GLY A 12 3.29 1.32 -4.62
C GLY A 12 2.51 2.28 -5.48
N LEU A 13 1.22 2.36 -5.17
CA LEU A 13 0.27 3.27 -5.75
C LEU A 13 -0.09 4.32 -4.70
N VAL A 14 0.07 5.59 -5.05
CA VAL A 14 -0.43 6.71 -4.25
C VAL A 14 -1.88 6.97 -4.62
N ILE A 15 -2.72 7.14 -3.60
CA ILE A 15 -4.14 7.44 -3.72
C ILE A 15 -4.37 8.81 -3.07
N ASP A 16 -4.88 9.76 -3.85
CA ASP A 16 -5.45 11.00 -3.32
C ASP A 16 -6.94 10.80 -3.03
N LEU A 17 -7.33 10.97 -1.77
CA LEU A 17 -8.72 10.90 -1.32
C LEU A 17 -9.49 12.21 -1.56
N GLY A 18 -8.82 13.27 -2.03
CA GLY A 18 -9.35 14.60 -2.29
C GLY A 18 -9.60 15.45 -1.04
N ARG A 19 -9.61 14.83 0.14
CA ARG A 19 -9.69 15.49 1.46
C ARG A 19 -9.04 14.66 2.54
N VAL A 20 -8.66 15.30 3.65
CA VAL A 20 -8.24 14.59 4.85
C VAL A 20 -9.36 13.69 5.34
N THR A 21 -9.09 12.39 5.40
CA THR A 21 -10.06 11.36 5.79
C THR A 21 -9.51 10.57 6.96
N LYS A 22 -10.33 10.31 7.98
CA LYS A 22 -10.03 9.32 9.02
C LYS A 22 -10.28 7.93 8.44
N VAL A 23 -9.20 7.24 8.09
CA VAL A 23 -9.27 5.94 7.41
C VAL A 23 -9.47 4.83 8.44
N THR A 24 -10.51 4.03 8.27
CA THR A 24 -10.82 2.89 9.16
C THR A 24 -10.42 1.56 8.55
N SER A 25 -10.50 1.44 7.23
CA SER A 25 -10.08 0.24 6.51
C SER A 25 -9.77 0.53 5.05
N VAL A 26 -8.82 -0.22 4.50
CA VAL A 26 -8.58 -0.29 3.06
C VAL A 26 -8.68 -1.73 2.63
N LYS A 27 -9.68 -2.05 1.82
CA LYS A 27 -9.83 -3.37 1.19
C LYS A 27 -9.15 -3.34 -0.17
N VAL A 28 -8.29 -4.30 -0.42
CA VAL A 28 -7.55 -4.44 -1.68
C VAL A 28 -7.86 -5.79 -2.29
N GLN A 29 -8.23 -5.79 -3.56
CA GLN A 29 -8.36 -6.99 -4.38
C GLN A 29 -7.07 -7.14 -5.19
N LEU A 30 -6.39 -8.26 -5.00
CA LEU A 30 -5.11 -8.56 -5.62
C LEU A 30 -5.30 -9.51 -6.80
N VAL A 31 -4.42 -9.37 -7.79
CA VAL A 31 -4.25 -10.37 -8.85
C VAL A 31 -3.38 -11.50 -8.30
N GLY A 32 -4.01 -12.63 -7.97
CA GLY A 32 -3.35 -13.77 -7.33
C GLY A 32 -3.21 -13.59 -5.81
N SER A 33 -2.32 -14.36 -5.19
CA SER A 33 -2.07 -14.39 -3.74
C SER A 33 -0.57 -14.54 -3.46
N GLY A 34 -0.16 -14.27 -2.22
CA GLY A 34 1.24 -14.34 -1.78
C GLY A 34 2.02 -13.03 -1.94
N THR A 35 1.34 -11.91 -2.17
CA THR A 35 2.00 -10.59 -2.21
C THR A 35 2.12 -10.02 -0.80
N ASP A 36 3.29 -9.51 -0.43
CA ASP A 36 3.43 -8.69 0.78
C ASP A 36 2.94 -7.28 0.49
N ILE A 37 1.96 -6.82 1.26
CA ILE A 37 1.29 -5.53 1.04
C ILE A 37 1.15 -4.74 2.35
N SER A 38 1.29 -3.43 2.24
CA SER A 38 1.21 -2.51 3.36
C SER A 38 0.51 -1.21 2.98
N LEU A 39 -0.08 -0.56 3.98
CA LEU A 39 -0.72 0.75 3.90
C LEU A 39 0.16 1.77 4.61
N TRP A 40 0.35 2.92 3.98
CA TRP A 40 1.18 4.01 4.48
C TRP A 40 0.46 5.35 4.35
N GLN A 41 0.85 6.30 5.20
CA GLN A 41 0.47 7.72 5.14
C GLN A 41 1.72 8.61 5.08
N PRO A 42 1.63 9.88 4.67
CA PRO A 42 2.73 10.83 4.82
C PRO A 42 3.17 10.96 6.29
N THR A 43 4.47 11.15 6.51
CA THR A 43 5.04 11.28 7.86
C THR A 43 4.84 12.68 8.45
N SER A 44 5.04 13.74 7.64
CA SER A 44 5.12 15.12 8.15
C SER A 44 3.84 15.93 7.94
N ASP A 45 3.30 15.94 6.73
CA ASP A 45 2.07 16.66 6.39
C ASP A 45 1.07 15.72 5.74
N VAL A 46 0.06 15.32 6.51
CA VAL A 46 -1.00 14.42 6.08
C VAL A 46 -2.16 15.14 5.37
N SER A 47 -2.12 16.48 5.34
CA SER A 47 -3.15 17.36 4.76
C SER A 47 -2.76 18.02 3.45
N SER A 48 -1.47 18.04 3.10
CA SER A 48 -0.95 18.55 1.83
C SER A 48 -1.73 18.05 0.62
N ASP A 49 -1.90 18.93 -0.36
CA ASP A 49 -2.47 18.63 -1.68
C ASP A 49 -1.50 17.85 -2.59
N GLU A 50 -0.21 17.85 -2.25
CA GLU A 50 0.82 17.06 -2.91
C GLU A 50 1.29 15.89 -2.03
N ALA A 51 1.36 14.70 -2.61
CA ALA A 51 1.91 13.52 -1.95
C ALA A 51 3.45 13.49 -2.02
N PRO A 52 4.14 12.89 -1.03
CA PRO A 52 5.57 12.62 -1.15
C PRO A 52 5.85 11.59 -2.24
N MET A 53 6.58 11.98 -3.29
CA MET A 53 6.87 11.11 -4.45
C MET A 53 8.34 10.69 -4.55
N THR A 54 9.21 11.20 -3.67
CA THR A 54 10.66 11.03 -3.78
C THR A 54 11.15 9.74 -3.13
N THR A 55 10.70 9.45 -1.91
CA THR A 55 11.24 8.33 -1.13
C THR A 55 10.24 7.72 -0.14
N ILE A 56 10.33 6.41 0.07
CA ILE A 56 9.52 5.70 1.08
C ILE A 56 9.79 6.21 2.51
N LYS A 57 10.92 6.87 2.76
CA LYS A 57 11.25 7.45 4.08
C LYS A 57 10.32 8.61 4.48
N GLU A 58 9.64 9.23 3.53
CA GLU A 58 8.65 10.30 3.77
C GLU A 58 7.27 9.73 4.15
N TRP A 59 7.14 8.41 4.19
CA TRP A 59 5.92 7.69 4.51
C TRP A 59 6.09 6.92 5.82
N THR A 60 4.98 6.79 6.56
CA THR A 60 4.87 5.98 7.77
C THR A 60 3.92 4.81 7.54
N GLN A 61 4.38 3.58 7.80
CA GLN A 61 3.55 2.38 7.68
C GLN A 61 2.51 2.35 8.79
N VAL A 62 1.24 2.15 8.43
CA VAL A 62 0.11 2.13 9.38
C VAL A 62 -0.60 0.78 9.44
N ALA A 63 -0.41 -0.09 8.44
CA ALA A 63 -0.83 -1.49 8.45
C ALA A 63 0.01 -2.32 7.47
N ALA A 64 0.17 -3.63 7.72
CA ALA A 64 0.84 -4.54 6.81
C ALA A 64 0.26 -5.96 6.92
N VAL A 65 0.28 -6.68 5.81
CA VAL A 65 -0.09 -8.10 5.72
C VAL A 65 0.92 -8.79 4.80
N PRO A 66 1.77 -9.69 5.33
CA PRO A 66 2.64 -10.53 4.50
C PRO A 66 1.82 -11.64 3.83
N GLY A 67 2.25 -12.09 2.66
CA GLY A 67 1.69 -13.25 1.96
C GLY A 67 0.18 -13.18 1.74
N ALA A 68 -0.35 -11.99 1.42
CA ALA A 68 -1.78 -11.74 1.39
C ALA A 68 -2.52 -12.66 0.40
N GLY A 69 -3.75 -13.06 0.75
CA GLY A 69 -4.67 -13.72 -0.18
C GLY A 69 -5.11 -12.79 -1.32
N SER A 70 -5.98 -13.28 -2.21
CA SER A 70 -6.52 -12.49 -3.33
C SER A 70 -7.39 -11.31 -2.90
N THR A 71 -7.83 -11.29 -1.65
CA THR A 71 -8.47 -10.12 -1.04
C THR A 71 -7.89 -9.94 0.35
N VAL A 72 -7.54 -8.71 0.70
CA VAL A 72 -6.99 -8.33 2.00
C VAL A 72 -7.66 -7.07 2.50
N THR A 73 -7.84 -6.97 3.82
CA THR A 73 -8.29 -5.74 4.47
C THR A 73 -7.19 -5.23 5.39
N LEU A 74 -6.60 -4.11 5.02
CA LEU A 74 -5.62 -3.37 5.82
C LEU A 74 -6.39 -2.51 6.82
N LYS A 75 -6.14 -2.73 8.11
CA LYS A 75 -6.78 -2.00 9.21
C LYS A 75 -5.76 -1.12 9.91
N PRO A 76 -5.62 0.15 9.49
CA PRO A 76 -4.72 1.07 10.15
C PRO A 76 -5.20 1.36 11.57
N SER A 77 -4.27 1.74 12.46
CA SER A 77 -4.65 2.16 13.82
C SER A 77 -5.60 3.37 13.77
N GLY A 78 -6.49 3.52 14.76
CA GLY A 78 -7.56 4.53 14.79
C GLY A 78 -7.13 6.00 14.77
N LYS A 79 -5.82 6.28 14.74
CA LYS A 79 -5.21 7.61 14.62
C LYS A 79 -4.90 8.01 13.18
N THR A 80 -5.07 7.12 12.21
CA THR A 80 -4.72 7.37 10.81
C THR A 80 -5.71 8.34 10.17
N LYS A 81 -5.23 9.56 9.90
CA LYS A 81 -5.96 10.62 9.22
C LYS A 81 -5.04 11.19 8.14
N ALA A 82 -5.43 11.05 6.88
CA ALA A 82 -4.63 11.53 5.76
C ALA A 82 -5.49 11.84 4.55
N ARG A 83 -5.03 12.75 3.70
CA ARG A 83 -5.53 12.94 2.34
C ARG A 83 -4.93 11.92 1.37
N HIS A 84 -3.65 11.63 1.53
CA HIS A 84 -2.92 10.69 0.68
C HIS A 84 -2.65 9.36 1.40
N LEU A 85 -2.81 8.26 0.66
CA LEU A 85 -2.43 6.92 1.10
C LEU A 85 -1.46 6.31 0.08
N LEU A 86 -0.57 5.46 0.56
CA LEU A 86 0.29 4.63 -0.30
C LEU A 86 0.01 3.15 -0.03
N ILE A 87 -0.38 2.43 -1.08
CA ILE A 87 -0.47 0.97 -1.08
C ILE A 87 0.84 0.43 -1.63
N TYR A 88 1.61 -0.24 -0.77
CA TYR A 88 3.01 -0.59 -1.05
C TYR A 88 3.23 -2.10 -1.04
N LEU A 89 3.87 -2.60 -2.10
CA LEU A 89 4.14 -4.01 -2.36
C LEU A 89 5.65 -4.26 -2.28
N THR A 90 6.08 -5.23 -1.48
CA THR A 90 7.50 -5.49 -1.19
C THR A 90 7.99 -6.86 -1.64
N GLU A 91 7.12 -7.86 -1.65
CA GLU A 91 7.40 -9.21 -2.12
C GLU A 91 6.28 -9.67 -3.05
N LEU A 92 6.64 -10.20 -4.22
CA LEU A 92 5.70 -10.54 -5.28
C LEU A 92 5.64 -12.06 -5.50
N PRO A 93 4.45 -12.64 -5.79
CA PRO A 93 4.34 -14.05 -6.08
C PRO A 93 4.94 -14.40 -7.45
N PRO A 94 5.34 -15.67 -7.66
CA PRO A 94 5.82 -16.13 -8.94
C PRO A 94 4.69 -16.11 -9.97
N LYS A 95 4.96 -15.52 -11.13
CA LYS A 95 4.13 -15.62 -12.35
C LYS A 95 4.61 -16.75 -13.25
N SER A 96 5.90 -17.06 -13.22
CA SER A 96 6.54 -18.21 -13.88
C SER A 96 7.85 -18.54 -13.16
N THR A 97 8.57 -19.58 -13.60
CA THR A 97 9.81 -20.07 -12.98
C THR A 97 10.85 -18.98 -12.66
N SER A 98 10.92 -17.92 -13.48
CA SER A 98 11.90 -16.84 -13.35
C SER A 98 11.29 -15.44 -13.22
N ARG A 99 9.95 -15.31 -13.19
CA ARG A 99 9.28 -14.00 -13.14
C ARG A 99 8.35 -13.92 -11.95
N PHE A 100 8.39 -12.78 -11.28
CA PHE A 100 7.52 -12.44 -10.16
C PHE A 100 6.66 -11.24 -10.56
N GLN A 101 5.37 -11.28 -10.20
CA GLN A 101 4.45 -10.19 -10.50
C GLN A 101 3.33 -10.18 -9.46
N GLY A 102 3.15 -9.05 -8.80
CA GLY A 102 1.90 -8.73 -8.09
C GLY A 102 1.01 -7.85 -8.95
N GLY A 103 -0.24 -7.71 -8.56
CA GLY A 103 -1.19 -6.81 -9.20
C GLY A 103 -2.29 -6.41 -8.25
N ILE A 104 -2.80 -5.20 -8.43
CA ILE A 104 -3.95 -4.67 -7.72
C ILE A 104 -5.08 -4.53 -8.75
N ALA A 105 -6.21 -5.17 -8.48
CA ALA A 105 -7.39 -5.11 -9.31
C ALA A 105 -8.36 -4.01 -8.86
N ASP A 106 -8.48 -3.80 -7.54
CA ASP A 106 -9.40 -2.84 -6.96
C ASP A 106 -8.91 -2.39 -5.57
N ILE A 107 -9.22 -1.14 -5.22
CA ILE A 107 -8.98 -0.58 -3.89
C ILE A 107 -10.25 0.13 -3.43
N THR A 108 -10.76 -0.29 -2.28
CA THR A 108 -11.87 0.38 -1.59
C THR A 108 -11.38 0.97 -0.27
N VAL A 109 -11.52 2.28 -0.11
CA VAL A 109 -11.18 3.00 1.13
C VAL A 109 -12.46 3.31 1.91
N THR A 110 -12.48 3.01 3.20
CA THR A 110 -13.58 3.35 4.11
C THR A 110 -13.08 4.31 5.19
N GLY A 111 -13.81 5.39 5.40
CA GLY A 111 -13.45 6.42 6.37
C GLY A 111 -14.43 7.60 6.36
N SER A 112 -14.15 8.58 7.23
CA SER A 112 -14.95 9.81 7.40
C SER A 112 -14.09 11.05 7.27
#